data_AF-A0A1G4SF73-F1
#
_entry.id   AF-A0A1G4SF73-F1
#
_cell.length_a   1.000
_cell.length_b   1.000
_cell.length_c   1.000
_cell.angle_alpha   90.00
_cell.angle_beta   90.00
_cell.angle_gamma   90.00
#
_symmetry.space_group_name_H-M   'P 1'
#
loop_
_entity.id
_entity.type
_entity.pdbx_description
1 polymer ?
#
loop_
_entity_poly.entity_id
_entity_poly.type
_entity_poly.pdbx_seq_one_letter_code
_entity_poly.pdbx_strand_id
1 'polypeptide(L)'
;MTIITPERLKALSPSIRDDRALAYAPALEACLALGNITSRQRLVHFLAQLAHESAGFRALKENLNYRPDVLLAVFRSRVQTIEKANELVAAGPDAIAEFVYGNRPSLGNVNPGDGAKYIGRGFIMITGRSNYATYAALINQPLLDQPELLENPLYAAQGAAAFWKQTGCNAKADADDVEGVTRIVNGGVNGLEDRKIWLDKARAVFPALDVPAEPAPPANGFAQYFTLDELTHTEHRNIDNTPSPEMVETLRQTAQQMDRVRTLLGKPIRVNSGYRSPALNAAVGGAPNSAHMSGYAVDFVCPGFGTPLQICQKIIASDIRFDQLIQEGTWVHISFDPRLRMQQLTATFTAAGTQYSSGFTA
;
A
#
# COMPACT_ATOMS: atom_id res chain seq x y z
N MET A 1 -13.07 -17.44 4.76
CA MET A 1 -12.62 -17.99 6.07
C MET A 1 -11.37 -17.22 6.47
N THR A 2 -11.26 -16.77 7.72
CA THR A 2 -10.06 -16.06 8.21
C THR A 2 -8.86 -17.01 8.23
N ILE A 3 -7.74 -16.56 7.67
CA ILE A 3 -6.56 -17.39 7.42
C ILE A 3 -5.55 -17.22 8.55
N ILE A 4 -5.24 -15.99 8.92
CA ILE A 4 -4.38 -15.65 10.04
C ILE A 4 -5.24 -15.43 11.27
N THR A 5 -5.24 -16.45 12.15
CA THR A 5 -5.87 -16.37 13.48
C THR A 5 -4.80 -16.30 14.57
N PRO A 6 -5.15 -15.84 15.79
CA PRO A 6 -4.22 -15.85 16.92
C PRO A 6 -3.63 -17.23 17.20
N GLU A 7 -4.43 -18.29 17.08
CA GLU A 7 -4.02 -19.68 17.30
C GLU A 7 -2.99 -20.14 16.27
N ARG A 8 -3.20 -19.80 14.99
CA ARG A 8 -2.23 -20.09 13.93
C ARG A 8 -0.96 -19.27 14.08
N LEU A 9 -1.06 -18.00 14.43
CA LEU A 9 0.12 -17.18 14.68
C LEU A 9 0.94 -17.71 15.88
N LYS A 10 0.26 -18.24 16.90
CA LYS A 10 0.86 -18.97 18.02
C LYS A 10 1.49 -20.31 17.61
N ALA A 11 0.83 -21.07 16.73
CA ALA A 11 1.40 -22.30 16.21
C ALA A 11 2.68 -22.03 15.38
N LEU A 12 2.71 -20.91 14.62
CA LEU A 12 3.90 -20.47 13.91
C LEU A 12 5.02 -20.05 14.86
N SER A 13 4.72 -19.15 15.81
CA SER A 13 5.66 -18.64 16.82
C SER A 13 5.15 -18.96 18.23
N PRO A 14 5.48 -20.13 18.80
CA PRO A 14 5.01 -20.51 20.13
C PRO A 14 5.41 -19.53 21.24
N SER A 15 6.52 -18.81 21.03
CA SER A 15 7.06 -17.81 21.97
C SER A 15 6.45 -16.40 21.84
N ILE A 16 5.60 -16.13 20.84
CA ILE A 16 4.84 -14.87 20.81
C ILE A 16 3.99 -14.79 22.09
N ARG A 17 3.68 -13.59 22.61
CA ARG A 17 2.76 -13.45 23.74
C ARG A 17 1.31 -13.51 23.26
N ASP A 18 0.37 -13.88 24.13
CA ASP A 18 -1.05 -14.03 23.76
C ASP A 18 -1.68 -12.70 23.35
N ASP A 19 -1.38 -11.63 24.09
CA ASP A 19 -1.82 -10.27 23.78
C ASP A 19 -1.35 -9.81 22.38
N ARG A 20 -0.11 -10.14 22.02
CA ARG A 20 0.42 -9.87 20.68
C ARG A 20 -0.21 -10.75 19.61
N ALA A 21 -0.41 -12.04 19.87
CA ALA A 21 -1.08 -12.92 18.91
C ALA A 21 -2.50 -12.41 18.58
N LEU A 22 -3.24 -12.00 19.62
CA LEU A 22 -4.57 -11.41 19.51
C LEU A 22 -4.56 -10.10 18.72
N ALA A 23 -3.57 -9.23 18.93
CA ALA A 23 -3.48 -7.95 18.25
C ALA A 23 -2.95 -8.06 16.81
N TYR A 24 -1.99 -8.97 16.56
CA TYR A 24 -1.25 -9.01 15.30
C TYR A 24 -1.98 -9.83 14.23
N ALA A 25 -2.65 -10.91 14.61
CA ALA A 25 -3.38 -11.76 13.67
C ALA A 25 -4.40 -10.98 12.80
N PRO A 26 -5.35 -10.20 13.36
CA PRO A 26 -6.29 -9.43 12.53
C PRO A 26 -5.60 -8.35 11.69
N ALA A 27 -4.52 -7.74 12.18
CA ALA A 27 -3.76 -6.74 11.43
C ALA A 27 -3.05 -7.35 10.20
N LEU A 28 -2.42 -8.52 10.38
CA LEU A 28 -1.76 -9.26 9.31
C LEU A 28 -2.78 -9.80 8.29
N GLU A 29 -3.94 -10.29 8.75
CA GLU A 29 -5.03 -10.71 7.85
C GLU A 29 -5.51 -9.54 6.98
N ALA A 30 -5.75 -8.38 7.60
CA ALA A 30 -6.25 -7.20 6.91
C ALA A 30 -5.28 -6.64 5.85
N CYS A 31 -3.97 -6.89 5.98
CA CYS A 31 -2.97 -6.37 5.05
C CYS A 31 -2.66 -7.31 3.86
N LEU A 32 -3.21 -8.53 3.82
CA LEU A 32 -2.96 -9.49 2.73
C LEU A 32 -3.32 -8.91 1.36
N ALA A 33 -4.47 -8.22 1.26
CA ALA A 33 -4.91 -7.58 0.03
C ALA A 33 -3.94 -6.46 -0.41
N LEU A 34 -3.47 -5.63 0.53
CA LEU A 34 -2.50 -4.57 0.25
C LEU A 34 -1.20 -5.12 -0.35
N GLY A 35 -0.75 -6.28 0.12
CA GLY A 35 0.45 -6.96 -0.38
C GLY A 35 0.23 -7.83 -1.63
N ASN A 36 -1.00 -7.96 -2.13
CA ASN A 36 -1.41 -8.98 -3.10
C ASN A 36 -0.93 -10.40 -2.69
N ILE A 37 -1.13 -10.74 -1.43
CA ILE A 37 -0.77 -12.03 -0.83
C ILE A 37 -1.98 -12.95 -0.96
N THR A 38 -2.18 -13.44 -2.18
CA THR A 38 -3.38 -14.17 -2.59
C THR A 38 -3.18 -15.68 -2.72
N SER A 39 -1.93 -16.15 -2.73
CA SER A 39 -1.58 -17.57 -2.77
C SER A 39 -0.98 -18.03 -1.44
N ARG A 40 -1.19 -19.31 -1.09
CA ARG A 40 -0.54 -19.91 0.08
C ARG A 40 0.97 -19.72 0.06
N GLN A 41 1.58 -19.83 -1.13
CA GLN A 41 3.02 -19.68 -1.30
C GLN A 41 3.49 -18.28 -0.87
N ARG A 42 2.82 -17.22 -1.34
CA ARG A 42 3.10 -15.84 -0.93
C ARG A 42 2.93 -15.65 0.57
N LEU A 43 1.84 -16.20 1.13
CA LEU A 43 1.54 -16.08 2.57
C LEU A 43 2.64 -16.67 3.44
N VAL A 44 3.06 -17.91 3.17
CA VAL A 44 4.05 -18.58 4.03
C VAL A 44 5.42 -17.93 3.92
N HIS A 45 5.80 -17.45 2.73
CA HIS A 45 7.04 -16.67 2.54
C HIS A 45 6.97 -15.32 3.26
N PHE A 46 5.86 -14.59 3.13
CA PHE A 46 5.65 -13.32 3.81
C PHE A 46 5.77 -13.48 5.33
N LEU A 47 4.99 -14.39 5.92
CA LEU A 47 5.01 -14.63 7.36
C LEU A 47 6.37 -15.14 7.85
N ALA A 48 7.10 -15.93 7.06
CA ALA A 48 8.42 -16.40 7.45
C ALA A 48 9.45 -15.26 7.55
N GLN A 49 9.43 -14.33 6.59
CA GLN A 49 10.29 -13.15 6.62
C GLN A 49 9.93 -12.25 7.81
N LEU A 50 8.63 -11.98 8.01
CA LEU A 50 8.19 -11.17 9.15
C LEU A 50 8.56 -11.81 10.49
N ALA A 51 8.41 -13.14 10.61
CA ALA A 51 8.81 -13.85 11.81
C ALA A 51 10.31 -13.68 12.07
N HIS A 52 11.17 -13.81 11.06
CA HIS A 52 12.60 -13.59 11.24
C HIS A 52 12.93 -12.15 11.67
N GLU A 53 12.46 -11.16 10.92
CA GLU A 53 12.76 -9.72 11.15
C GLU A 53 12.25 -9.22 12.50
N SER A 54 11.12 -9.74 12.98
CA SER A 54 10.50 -9.35 14.26
C SER A 54 10.88 -10.26 15.44
N ALA A 55 11.90 -11.10 15.28
CA ALA A 55 12.36 -12.07 16.27
C ALA A 55 11.23 -13.01 16.77
N GLY A 56 10.44 -13.53 15.85
CA GLY A 56 9.26 -14.37 16.09
C GLY A 56 8.05 -13.57 16.53
N PHE A 57 7.83 -12.38 15.97
CA PHE A 57 6.77 -11.44 16.35
C PHE A 57 6.87 -10.93 17.79
N ARG A 58 8.10 -10.84 18.31
CA ARG A 58 8.38 -10.35 19.67
C ARG A 58 8.77 -8.87 19.73
N ALA A 59 9.05 -8.24 18.60
CA ALA A 59 9.39 -6.82 18.57
C ALA A 59 8.89 -6.15 17.27
N LEU A 60 8.42 -4.91 17.40
CA LEU A 60 8.09 -4.00 16.29
C LEU A 60 9.01 -2.78 16.24
N LYS A 61 10.07 -2.81 17.03
CA LYS A 61 11.02 -1.71 17.20
C LYS A 61 12.37 -2.32 17.51
N GLU A 62 13.41 -1.81 16.86
CA GLU A 62 14.76 -2.20 17.22
C GLU A 62 15.10 -1.80 18.67
N ASN A 63 15.95 -2.59 19.32
CA ASN A 63 16.44 -2.29 20.66
C ASN A 63 17.89 -1.82 20.57
N LEU A 64 18.13 -0.55 20.89
CA LEU A 64 19.45 0.08 20.86
C LEU A 64 20.13 0.13 22.24
N ASN A 65 19.57 -0.53 23.24
CA ASN A 65 20.19 -0.66 24.56
C ASN A 65 21.29 -1.73 24.54
N TYR A 66 22.46 -1.36 24.03
CA TYR A 66 23.61 -2.24 23.94
C TYR A 66 24.50 -2.17 25.18
N ARG A 67 25.17 -3.28 25.48
CA ARG A 67 26.43 -3.23 26.24
C ARG A 67 27.57 -2.76 25.33
N PRO A 68 28.60 -2.08 25.84
CA PRO A 68 29.69 -1.53 25.01
C PRO A 68 30.39 -2.58 24.13
N ASP A 69 30.66 -3.76 24.67
CA ASP A 69 31.28 -4.87 23.94
C ASP A 69 30.40 -5.38 22.79
N VAL A 70 29.09 -5.45 23.00
CA VAL A 70 28.12 -5.87 21.98
C VAL A 70 27.97 -4.78 20.91
N LEU A 71 27.88 -3.51 21.31
CA LEU A 71 27.79 -2.38 20.38
C LEU A 71 28.98 -2.36 19.41
N LEU A 72 30.19 -2.53 19.96
CA LEU A 72 31.42 -2.62 19.18
C LEU A 72 31.43 -3.84 18.26
N ALA A 73 30.89 -4.97 18.69
CA ALA A 73 30.82 -6.17 17.85
C ALA A 73 29.86 -5.99 16.66
N VAL A 74 28.65 -5.45 16.91
CA VAL A 74 27.60 -5.29 15.89
C VAL A 74 27.94 -4.17 14.90
N PHE A 75 28.45 -3.04 15.38
CA PHE A 75 28.75 -1.86 14.54
C PHE A 75 30.25 -1.58 14.43
N ARG A 76 31.07 -2.63 14.40
CA ARG A 76 32.55 -2.54 14.41
C ARG A 76 33.11 -1.52 13.42
N SER A 77 32.60 -1.49 12.19
CA SER A 77 33.10 -0.58 11.15
C SER A 77 32.90 0.90 11.48
N ARG A 78 31.90 1.23 12.31
CA ARG A 78 31.57 2.61 12.69
C ARG A 78 32.07 2.98 14.08
N VAL A 79 31.86 2.11 15.06
CA VAL A 79 32.22 2.36 16.45
C VAL A 79 33.73 2.26 16.64
N GLN A 80 34.39 1.34 15.93
CA GLN A 80 35.84 1.14 15.82
C GLN A 80 36.59 0.78 17.12
N THR A 81 36.30 1.43 18.24
CA THR A 81 37.00 1.24 19.52
C THR A 81 36.04 1.01 20.68
N ILE A 82 36.53 0.37 21.75
CA ILE A 82 35.73 0.11 22.95
C ILE A 82 35.47 1.41 23.73
N GLU A 83 36.40 2.37 23.67
CA GLU A 83 36.25 3.69 24.27
C GLU A 83 35.06 4.43 23.67
N LYS A 84 34.94 4.43 22.33
CA LYS A 84 33.79 5.05 21.67
C LYS A 84 32.48 4.33 21.98
N ALA A 85 32.53 3.00 22.09
CA ALA A 85 31.35 2.23 22.48
C ALA A 85 30.88 2.58 23.89
N ASN A 86 31.79 2.74 24.85
CA ASN A 86 31.47 3.16 26.22
C ASN A 86 30.84 4.56 26.25
N GLU A 87 31.41 5.51 25.49
CA GLU A 87 30.87 6.86 25.36
C GLU A 87 29.42 6.85 24.84
N LEU A 88 29.17 6.12 23.75
CA LEU A 88 27.84 6.04 23.14
C LEU A 88 26.82 5.36 24.06
N VAL A 89 27.20 4.26 24.72
CA VAL A 89 26.31 3.57 25.68
C VAL A 89 25.98 4.46 26.87
N ALA A 90 26.95 5.21 27.39
CA ALA A 90 26.71 6.16 28.47
C ALA A 90 25.79 7.32 28.04
N ALA A 91 25.85 7.73 26.78
CA ALA A 91 24.97 8.76 26.20
C ALA A 91 23.56 8.25 25.87
N GLY A 92 23.34 6.94 25.84
CA GLY A 92 22.02 6.32 25.68
C GLY A 92 21.64 5.93 24.25
N PRO A 93 20.47 5.28 24.08
CA PRO A 93 20.06 4.66 22.82
C PRO A 93 19.86 5.67 21.68
N ASP A 94 19.39 6.88 21.95
CA ASP A 94 19.21 7.91 20.91
C ASP A 94 20.56 8.38 20.36
N ALA A 95 21.59 8.49 21.21
CA ALA A 95 22.94 8.82 20.79
C ALA A 95 23.56 7.68 19.94
N ILE A 96 23.29 6.43 20.31
CA ILE A 96 23.67 5.26 19.50
C ILE A 96 22.95 5.32 18.15
N ALA A 97 21.65 5.56 18.13
CA ALA A 97 20.84 5.65 16.92
C ALA A 97 21.36 6.74 15.97
N GLU A 98 21.61 7.93 16.50
CA GLU A 98 22.13 9.05 15.73
C GLU A 98 23.53 8.76 15.19
N PHE A 99 24.41 8.15 16.00
CA PHE A 99 25.75 7.78 15.56
C PHE A 99 25.73 6.70 14.46
N VAL A 100 24.85 5.70 14.62
CA VAL A 100 24.75 4.60 13.66
C VAL A 100 24.06 5.08 12.40
N TYR A 101 22.89 5.70 12.47
CA TYR A 101 22.01 5.97 11.32
C TYR A 101 21.99 7.42 10.85
N GLY A 102 22.43 8.38 11.65
CA GLY A 102 22.51 9.79 11.28
C GLY A 102 23.56 10.05 10.19
N ASN A 103 23.41 11.16 9.47
CA ASN A 103 24.29 11.57 8.36
C ASN A 103 24.53 10.44 7.34
N ARG A 104 23.49 9.67 7.03
CA ARG A 104 23.50 8.62 6.01
C ARG A 104 22.61 9.03 4.83
N PRO A 105 23.18 9.61 3.75
CA PRO A 105 22.42 9.95 2.55
C PRO A 105 21.69 8.75 1.94
N SER A 106 22.26 7.54 2.04
CA SER A 106 21.61 6.30 1.57
C SER A 106 20.32 5.95 2.31
N LEU A 107 20.11 6.49 3.52
CA LEU A 107 18.87 6.35 4.30
C LEU A 107 17.98 7.60 4.22
N GLY A 108 18.44 8.66 3.53
CA GLY A 108 17.81 9.99 3.58
C GLY A 108 17.98 10.72 4.91
N ASN A 109 18.76 10.17 5.85
CA ASN A 109 19.03 10.78 7.15
C ASN A 109 20.12 11.85 6.97
N VAL A 110 19.70 13.07 6.65
CA VAL A 110 20.60 14.19 6.33
C VAL A 110 20.44 15.36 7.30
N ASN A 111 19.44 15.31 8.17
CA ASN A 111 19.21 16.32 9.19
C ASN A 111 19.65 15.77 10.57
N PRO A 112 20.14 16.64 11.46
CA PRO A 112 20.41 16.26 12.85
C PRO A 112 19.17 15.62 13.51
N GLY A 113 19.36 14.46 14.14
CA GLY A 113 18.29 13.74 14.85
C GLY A 113 17.50 12.77 13.96
N ASP A 114 17.73 12.75 12.64
CA ASP A 114 17.08 11.79 11.75
C ASP A 114 17.45 10.33 12.12
N GLY A 115 18.66 10.09 12.62
CA GLY A 115 19.12 8.76 12.98
C GLY A 115 18.34 8.18 14.18
N ALA A 116 18.07 9.00 15.20
CA ALA A 116 17.22 8.63 16.32
C ALA A 116 15.73 8.56 15.96
N LYS A 117 15.26 9.49 15.11
CA LYS A 117 13.85 9.55 14.71
C LYS A 117 13.43 8.34 13.86
N TYR A 118 14.24 7.98 12.87
CA TYR A 118 13.91 6.96 11.86
C TYR A 118 14.67 5.64 12.05
N ILE A 119 14.75 5.18 13.30
CA ILE A 119 15.17 3.82 13.66
C ILE A 119 14.23 2.75 13.07
N GLY A 120 14.70 1.51 13.02
CA GLY A 120 13.97 0.33 12.54
C GLY A 120 12.68 0.06 13.32
N ARG A 121 11.54 0.08 12.62
CA ARG A 121 10.22 -0.25 13.17
C ARG A 121 9.36 -1.12 12.24
N GLY A 122 8.30 -1.69 12.81
CA GLY A 122 7.37 -2.59 12.13
C GLY A 122 7.90 -4.01 11.98
N PHE A 123 7.11 -4.88 11.36
CA PHE A 123 7.48 -6.30 11.21
C PHE A 123 8.68 -6.53 10.28
N ILE A 124 8.99 -5.60 9.38
CA ILE A 124 10.08 -5.70 8.40
C ILE A 124 11.23 -4.71 8.67
N MET A 125 11.24 -4.06 9.84
CA MET A 125 12.29 -3.10 10.26
C MET A 125 12.55 -1.95 9.27
N ILE A 126 11.50 -1.22 8.90
CA ILE A 126 11.60 0.00 8.08
C ILE A 126 12.51 1.00 8.81
N THR A 127 13.61 1.40 8.17
CA THR A 127 14.67 2.24 8.76
C THR A 127 15.06 3.35 7.79
N GLY A 128 15.26 4.57 8.30
CA GLY A 128 15.73 5.72 7.52
C GLY A 128 14.62 6.58 6.92
N ARG A 129 14.82 7.90 6.94
CA ARG A 129 13.88 8.94 6.49
C ARG A 129 13.31 8.67 5.10
N SER A 130 14.14 8.27 4.14
CA SER A 130 13.69 7.98 2.78
C SER A 130 12.67 6.83 2.75
N ASN A 131 12.94 5.75 3.48
CA ASN A 131 12.02 4.61 3.55
C ASN A 131 10.74 5.00 4.28
N TYR A 132 10.85 5.75 5.39
CA TYR A 132 9.69 6.29 6.08
C TYR A 132 8.81 7.15 5.17
N ALA A 133 9.40 8.02 4.34
CA ALA A 133 8.67 8.82 3.35
C ALA A 133 7.97 7.95 2.30
N THR A 134 8.69 6.97 1.74
CA THR A 134 8.13 6.05 0.74
C THR A 134 6.93 5.29 1.29
N TYR A 135 7.08 4.67 2.47
CA TYR A 135 6.00 3.86 3.03
C TYR A 135 4.87 4.72 3.60
N ALA A 136 5.15 5.92 4.12
CA ALA A 136 4.12 6.89 4.50
C ALA A 136 3.15 7.16 3.34
N ALA A 137 3.67 7.39 2.14
CA ALA A 137 2.85 7.61 0.95
C ALA A 137 2.07 6.35 0.55
N LEU A 138 2.71 5.19 0.56
CA LEU A 138 2.08 3.93 0.14
C LEU A 138 0.94 3.46 1.07
N ILE A 139 1.05 3.71 2.38
CA ILE A 139 0.02 3.32 3.36
C ILE A 139 -0.87 4.51 3.78
N ASN A 140 -0.62 5.69 3.22
CA ASN A 140 -1.30 6.95 3.55
C ASN A 140 -1.32 7.25 5.06
N GLN A 141 -0.14 7.23 5.69
CA GLN A 141 0.05 7.53 7.10
C GLN A 141 1.16 8.56 7.30
N PRO A 142 1.08 9.43 8.32
CA PRO A 142 2.04 10.51 8.54
C PRO A 142 3.35 10.03 9.19
N LEU A 143 4.00 9.00 8.63
CA LEU A 143 5.16 8.36 9.29
C LEU A 143 6.41 9.25 9.38
N LEU A 144 6.49 10.34 8.60
CA LEU A 144 7.57 11.33 8.75
C LEU A 144 7.40 12.18 10.01
N ASP A 145 6.16 12.45 10.40
CA ASP A 145 5.86 13.22 11.61
C ASP A 145 5.69 12.31 12.83
N GLN A 146 5.08 11.13 12.63
CA GLN A 146 4.73 10.14 13.65
C GLN A 146 5.32 8.75 13.30
N PRO A 147 6.65 8.58 13.30
CA PRO A 147 7.30 7.31 12.94
C PRO A 147 6.94 6.13 13.86
N GLU A 148 6.53 6.41 15.10
CA GLU A 148 6.07 5.45 16.10
C GLU A 148 4.77 4.74 15.72
N LEU A 149 4.04 5.24 14.71
CA LEU A 149 2.88 4.52 14.18
C LEU A 149 3.25 3.11 13.73
N LEU A 150 4.47 2.88 13.21
CA LEU A 150 4.94 1.54 12.85
C LEU A 150 5.16 0.60 14.05
N GLU A 151 5.05 1.08 15.30
CA GLU A 151 5.01 0.24 16.51
C GLU A 151 3.59 -0.26 16.81
N ASN A 152 2.57 0.27 16.11
CA ASN A 152 1.19 -0.23 16.15
C ASN A 152 1.02 -1.43 15.20
N PRO A 153 0.31 -2.51 15.60
CA PRO A 153 0.13 -3.70 14.77
C PRO A 153 -0.45 -3.44 13.38
N LEU A 154 -1.44 -2.55 13.28
CA LEU A 154 -2.12 -2.24 12.02
C LEU A 154 -1.15 -1.61 11.03
N TYR A 155 -0.45 -0.55 11.44
CA TYR A 155 0.47 0.17 10.56
C TYR A 155 1.76 -0.64 10.31
N ALA A 156 2.21 -1.43 11.27
CA ALA A 156 3.31 -2.39 11.08
C ALA A 156 2.98 -3.41 9.99
N ALA A 157 1.77 -3.97 10.01
CA ALA A 157 1.30 -4.94 9.01
C ALA A 157 1.13 -4.28 7.64
N GLN A 158 0.58 -3.06 7.59
CA GLN A 158 0.46 -2.29 6.34
C GLN A 158 1.83 -1.95 5.75
N GLY A 159 2.78 -1.49 6.56
CA GLY A 159 4.14 -1.18 6.13
C GLY A 159 4.86 -2.42 5.56
N ALA A 160 4.70 -3.57 6.22
CA ALA A 160 5.23 -4.85 5.73
C ALA A 160 4.61 -5.27 4.38
N ALA A 161 3.30 -5.16 4.23
CA ALA A 161 2.62 -5.49 2.99
C ALA A 161 2.97 -4.52 1.84
N ALA A 162 3.11 -3.23 2.14
CA ALA A 162 3.54 -2.21 1.18
C ALA A 162 4.99 -2.46 0.72
N PHE A 163 5.91 -2.76 1.65
CA PHE A 163 7.27 -3.19 1.32
C PHE A 163 7.25 -4.40 0.40
N TRP A 164 6.49 -5.43 0.77
CA TRP A 164 6.41 -6.69 0.03
C TRP A 164 5.95 -6.49 -1.41
N LYS A 165 4.90 -5.69 -1.61
CA LYS A 165 4.37 -5.34 -2.94
C LYS A 165 5.34 -4.49 -3.74
N GLN A 166 5.85 -3.42 -3.14
CA GLN A 166 6.73 -2.45 -3.80
C GLN A 166 8.04 -3.08 -4.29
N THR A 167 8.55 -4.07 -3.57
CA THR A 167 9.84 -4.72 -3.88
C THR A 167 9.70 -5.97 -4.75
N GLY A 168 8.48 -6.35 -5.16
CA GLY A 168 8.25 -7.49 -6.04
C GLY A 168 8.48 -8.86 -5.39
N CYS A 169 8.42 -8.96 -4.06
CA CYS A 169 8.65 -10.21 -3.33
C CYS A 169 7.72 -11.35 -3.77
N ASN A 170 6.51 -11.04 -4.25
CA ASN A 170 5.55 -12.03 -4.76
C ASN A 170 6.15 -12.93 -5.85
N ALA A 171 6.89 -12.36 -6.82
CA ALA A 171 7.46 -13.16 -7.91
C ALA A 171 8.48 -14.20 -7.40
N LYS A 172 9.25 -13.84 -6.36
CA LYS A 172 10.19 -14.76 -5.71
C LYS A 172 9.47 -15.81 -4.87
N ALA A 173 8.45 -15.40 -4.11
CA ALA A 173 7.64 -16.34 -3.36
C ALA A 173 6.90 -17.34 -4.24
N ASP A 174 6.32 -16.90 -5.37
CA ASP A 174 5.63 -17.77 -6.34
C ASP A 174 6.58 -18.82 -6.95
N ALA A 175 7.85 -18.47 -7.16
CA ALA A 175 8.90 -19.39 -7.59
C ALA A 175 9.48 -20.25 -6.44
N ASP A 176 8.93 -20.13 -5.24
CA ASP A 176 9.43 -20.74 -4.01
C ASP A 176 10.90 -20.40 -3.66
N ASP A 177 11.37 -19.23 -4.10
CA ASP A 177 12.75 -18.76 -3.98
C ASP A 177 12.96 -17.97 -2.68
N VAL A 178 13.09 -18.70 -1.56
CA VAL A 178 13.29 -18.09 -0.22
C VAL A 178 14.59 -17.30 -0.14
N GLU A 179 15.63 -17.70 -0.87
CA GLU A 179 16.88 -16.95 -0.94
C GLU A 179 16.68 -15.62 -1.67
N GLY A 180 15.99 -15.63 -2.80
CA GLY A 180 15.64 -14.43 -3.55
C GLY A 180 14.80 -13.45 -2.72
N VAL A 181 13.79 -13.94 -1.99
CA VAL A 181 13.03 -13.11 -1.05
C VAL A 181 13.95 -12.53 0.04
N THR A 182 14.85 -13.35 0.60
CA THR A 182 15.78 -12.92 1.66
C THR A 182 16.73 -11.82 1.17
N ARG A 183 17.23 -11.93 -0.07
CA ARG A 183 18.07 -10.90 -0.69
C ARG A 183 17.34 -9.58 -0.88
N ILE A 184 16.05 -9.62 -1.21
CA ILE A 184 15.21 -8.42 -1.30
C ILE A 184 15.00 -7.79 0.08
N VAL A 185 14.63 -8.60 1.08
CA VAL A 185 14.30 -8.14 2.43
C VAL A 185 15.53 -7.57 3.16
N ASN A 186 16.66 -8.28 3.09
CA ASN A 186 17.85 -7.98 3.90
C ASN A 186 18.99 -7.32 3.11
N GLY A 187 18.94 -7.31 1.77
CA GLY A 187 20.06 -6.89 0.92
C GLY A 187 21.18 -7.94 0.81
N GLY A 188 20.94 -9.18 1.28
CA GLY A 188 21.92 -10.26 1.34
C GLY A 188 21.28 -11.58 1.77
N VAL A 189 22.07 -12.51 2.31
CA VAL A 189 21.58 -13.84 2.77
C VAL A 189 21.68 -14.01 4.28
N ASN A 190 21.79 -12.91 5.03
CA ASN A 190 21.89 -12.99 6.49
C ASN A 190 20.61 -13.59 7.08
N GLY A 191 20.78 -14.60 7.92
CA GLY A 191 19.67 -15.30 8.55
C GLY A 191 18.91 -16.27 7.62
N LEU A 192 19.40 -16.58 6.42
CA LEU A 192 18.70 -17.43 5.45
C LEU A 192 18.25 -18.78 6.02
N GLU A 193 19.11 -19.46 6.79
CA GLU A 193 18.76 -20.76 7.39
C GLU A 193 17.62 -20.63 8.42
N ASP A 194 17.59 -19.56 9.21
CA ASP A 194 16.47 -19.30 10.13
C ASP A 194 15.17 -19.00 9.35
N ARG A 195 15.26 -18.24 8.27
CA ARG A 195 14.12 -17.94 7.38
C ARG A 195 13.54 -19.20 6.73
N LYS A 196 14.39 -20.17 6.35
CA LYS A 196 13.94 -21.50 5.87
C LYS A 196 13.17 -22.25 6.97
N ILE A 197 13.66 -22.24 8.20
CA ILE A 197 12.97 -22.86 9.34
C ILE A 197 11.60 -22.20 9.57
N TRP A 198 11.51 -20.87 9.51
CA TRP A 198 10.23 -20.17 9.60
C TRP A 198 9.28 -20.50 8.45
N LEU A 199 9.80 -20.64 7.23
CA LEU A 199 9.02 -21.02 6.06
C LEU A 199 8.41 -22.42 6.22
N ASP A 200 9.18 -23.39 6.69
CA ASP A 200 8.68 -24.75 6.94
C ASP A 200 7.62 -24.77 8.04
N LYS A 201 7.81 -24.01 9.13
CA LYS A 201 6.77 -23.82 10.16
C LYS A 201 5.51 -23.19 9.59
N ALA A 202 5.64 -22.15 8.77
CA ALA A 202 4.50 -21.49 8.16
C ALA A 202 3.73 -22.43 7.22
N ARG A 203 4.44 -23.26 6.45
CA ARG A 203 3.81 -24.32 5.63
C ARG A 203 3.04 -25.33 6.47
N ALA A 204 3.56 -25.74 7.62
CA ALA A 204 2.87 -26.68 8.50
C ALA A 204 1.58 -26.11 9.11
N VAL A 205 1.53 -24.78 9.29
CA VAL A 205 0.43 -24.11 10.03
C VAL A 205 -0.66 -23.56 9.11
N PHE A 206 -0.28 -22.95 7.97
CA PHE A 206 -1.20 -22.17 7.16
C PHE A 206 -1.77 -23.00 5.98
N PRO A 207 -3.10 -23.03 5.83
CA PRO A 207 -3.77 -23.79 4.77
C PRO A 207 -3.66 -23.09 3.41
N ALA A 208 -4.26 -23.70 2.38
CA ALA A 208 -4.46 -23.05 1.10
C ALA A 208 -5.28 -21.75 1.25
N LEU A 209 -4.93 -20.74 0.43
CA LEU A 209 -5.72 -19.52 0.28
C LEU A 209 -6.68 -19.74 -0.89
N ASP A 210 -7.98 -19.86 -0.62
CA ASP A 210 -9.04 -19.80 -1.65
C ASP A 210 -9.43 -18.34 -1.92
N VAL A 211 -8.42 -17.49 -2.13
CA VAL A 211 -8.64 -16.09 -2.53
C VAL A 211 -8.33 -16.03 -4.02
N PRO A 212 -9.27 -15.60 -4.88
CA PRO A 212 -8.95 -15.34 -6.28
C PRO A 212 -7.75 -14.41 -6.32
N ALA A 213 -6.68 -14.82 -7.00
CA ALA A 213 -5.58 -13.92 -7.30
C ALA A 213 -6.17 -12.64 -7.89
N GLU A 214 -5.63 -11.47 -7.54
CA GLU A 214 -5.88 -10.28 -8.36
C GLU A 214 -5.64 -10.71 -9.82
N PRO A 215 -6.57 -10.43 -10.74
CA PRO A 215 -6.40 -10.80 -12.12
C PRO A 215 -5.03 -10.30 -12.57
N ALA A 216 -4.26 -11.17 -13.22
CA ALA A 216 -2.94 -10.82 -13.74
C ALA A 216 -3.05 -9.47 -14.47
N PRO A 217 -2.05 -8.57 -14.36
CA PRO A 217 -2.04 -7.35 -15.14
C PRO A 217 -2.35 -7.74 -16.59
N PRO A 218 -3.28 -7.03 -17.24
CA PRO A 218 -3.78 -7.40 -18.55
C PRO A 218 -2.61 -7.64 -19.51
N ALA A 219 -2.78 -8.60 -20.41
CA ALA A 219 -1.76 -8.93 -21.41
C ALA A 219 -1.33 -7.72 -22.28
N ASN A 220 -2.11 -6.63 -22.28
CA ASN A 220 -1.83 -5.38 -22.99
C ASN A 220 -1.10 -4.31 -22.16
N GLY A 221 -0.84 -4.52 -20.86
CA GLY A 221 -0.15 -3.58 -19.98
C GLY A 221 -0.94 -2.33 -19.56
N PHE A 222 -2.23 -2.21 -19.88
CA PHE A 222 -3.08 -1.05 -19.53
C PHE A 222 -4.02 -1.34 -18.33
N ALA A 223 -5.24 -1.81 -18.59
CA ALA A 223 -6.19 -2.31 -17.58
C ALA A 223 -6.91 -3.58 -18.07
N GLN A 224 -7.46 -4.38 -17.15
CA GLN A 224 -8.10 -5.67 -17.44
C GLN A 224 -9.30 -5.51 -18.35
N TYR A 225 -10.12 -4.50 -18.09
CA TYR A 225 -11.42 -4.35 -18.72
C TYR A 225 -11.61 -3.05 -19.49
N PHE A 226 -10.66 -2.13 -19.37
CA PHE A 226 -10.72 -0.81 -19.99
C PHE A 226 -9.48 -0.58 -20.85
N THR A 227 -9.66 0.15 -21.92
CA THR A 227 -8.59 0.56 -22.84
C THR A 227 -8.35 2.06 -22.75
N LEU A 228 -7.18 2.50 -23.25
CA LEU A 228 -6.91 3.93 -23.38
C LEU A 228 -7.95 4.60 -24.28
N ASP A 229 -8.28 3.96 -25.39
CA ASP A 229 -9.25 4.45 -26.37
C ASP A 229 -10.63 4.72 -25.73
N GLU A 230 -11.16 3.76 -24.95
CA GLU A 230 -12.42 3.94 -24.22
C GLU A 230 -12.39 5.13 -23.25
N LEU A 231 -11.25 5.39 -22.60
CA LEU A 231 -11.10 6.51 -21.66
C LEU A 231 -10.84 7.84 -22.36
N THR A 232 -10.41 7.86 -23.62
CA THR A 232 -10.14 9.09 -24.38
C THR A 232 -11.17 9.36 -25.47
N HIS A 233 -12.11 8.44 -25.71
CA HIS A 233 -13.12 8.57 -26.75
C HIS A 233 -13.98 9.82 -26.55
N THR A 234 -14.26 10.49 -27.66
CA THR A 234 -15.15 11.66 -27.70
C THR A 234 -15.89 11.72 -29.04
N GLU A 235 -17.16 12.12 -29.00
CA GLU A 235 -17.93 12.41 -30.22
C GLU A 235 -17.52 13.75 -30.87
N HIS A 236 -16.77 14.59 -30.15
CA HIS A 236 -16.25 15.87 -30.66
C HIS A 236 -15.03 15.66 -31.55
N ARG A 237 -15.24 15.08 -32.74
CA ARG A 237 -14.18 14.68 -33.70
C ARG A 237 -13.24 15.81 -34.15
N ASN A 238 -13.64 17.07 -33.97
CA ASN A 238 -12.86 18.24 -34.35
C ASN A 238 -11.95 18.76 -33.22
N ILE A 239 -11.95 18.13 -32.05
CA ILE A 239 -11.14 18.52 -30.90
C ILE A 239 -10.14 17.40 -30.62
N ASP A 240 -8.86 17.75 -30.58
CA ASP A 240 -7.82 16.82 -30.15
C ASP A 240 -7.98 16.51 -28.65
N ASN A 241 -8.20 15.22 -28.36
CA ASN A 241 -8.31 14.68 -27.02
C ASN A 241 -7.16 13.71 -26.69
N THR A 242 -6.05 13.81 -27.40
CA THR A 242 -4.88 12.94 -27.19
C THR A 242 -4.19 13.31 -25.87
N PRO A 243 -4.08 12.37 -24.90
CA PRO A 243 -3.38 12.61 -23.64
C PRO A 243 -1.85 12.63 -23.83
N SER A 244 -1.14 13.37 -22.97
CA SER A 244 0.32 13.27 -22.88
C SER A 244 0.76 11.89 -22.33
N PRO A 245 2.03 11.46 -22.51
CA PRO A 245 2.51 10.20 -21.95
C PRO A 245 2.34 10.09 -20.43
N GLU A 246 2.54 11.18 -19.70
CA GLU A 246 2.31 11.28 -18.26
C GLU A 246 0.83 11.09 -17.93
N MET A 247 -0.06 11.67 -18.74
CA MET A 247 -1.50 11.51 -18.59
C MET A 247 -1.96 10.07 -18.90
N VAL A 248 -1.31 9.39 -19.84
CA VAL A 248 -1.56 7.96 -20.13
C VAL A 248 -1.23 7.09 -18.91
N GLU A 249 -0.16 7.41 -18.17
CA GLU A 249 0.16 6.74 -16.90
C GLU A 249 -0.95 6.94 -15.87
N THR A 250 -1.41 8.18 -15.69
CA THR A 250 -2.54 8.48 -14.79
C THR A 250 -3.81 7.75 -15.21
N LEU A 251 -4.15 7.76 -16.50
CA LEU A 251 -5.33 7.07 -17.03
C LEU A 251 -5.25 5.57 -16.83
N ARG A 252 -4.06 4.97 -16.95
CA ARG A 252 -3.88 3.55 -16.63
C ARG A 252 -4.15 3.27 -15.15
N GLN A 253 -3.67 4.11 -14.23
CA GLN A 253 -3.96 3.94 -12.80
C GLN A 253 -5.46 4.07 -12.51
N THR A 254 -6.12 5.06 -13.11
CA THR A 254 -7.59 5.24 -13.06
C THR A 254 -8.32 4.02 -13.61
N ALA A 255 -7.87 3.49 -14.76
CA ALA A 255 -8.43 2.31 -15.40
C ALA A 255 -8.32 1.06 -14.51
N GLN A 256 -7.19 0.88 -13.83
CA GLN A 256 -6.97 -0.22 -12.88
C GLN A 256 -7.87 -0.11 -11.63
N GLN A 257 -8.15 1.11 -11.15
CA GLN A 257 -9.17 1.28 -10.10
C GLN A 257 -10.57 0.98 -10.64
N MET A 258 -10.86 1.37 -11.87
CA MET A 258 -12.12 1.01 -12.53
C MET A 258 -12.26 -0.50 -12.75
N ASP A 259 -11.18 -1.26 -12.92
CA ASP A 259 -11.24 -2.74 -12.96
C ASP A 259 -11.80 -3.31 -11.66
N ARG A 260 -11.40 -2.74 -10.51
CA ARG A 260 -11.96 -3.10 -9.19
C ARG A 260 -13.44 -2.77 -9.13
N VAL A 261 -13.86 -1.60 -9.63
CA VAL A 261 -15.27 -1.21 -9.71
C VAL A 261 -16.05 -2.19 -10.59
N ARG A 262 -15.57 -2.52 -11.80
CA ARG A 262 -16.24 -3.48 -12.69
C ARG A 262 -16.33 -4.87 -12.07
N THR A 263 -15.28 -5.31 -11.39
CA THR A 263 -15.25 -6.59 -10.66
C THR A 263 -16.28 -6.60 -9.53
N LEU A 264 -16.33 -5.53 -8.73
CA LEU A 264 -17.30 -5.38 -7.63
C LEU A 264 -18.75 -5.41 -8.12
N LEU A 265 -19.04 -4.77 -9.25
CA LEU A 265 -20.38 -4.74 -9.84
C LEU A 265 -20.71 -6.05 -10.57
N GLY A 266 -19.71 -6.83 -11.01
CA GLY A 266 -19.90 -8.11 -11.70
C GLY A 266 -20.62 -8.01 -13.04
N LYS A 267 -20.66 -6.80 -13.64
CA LYS A 267 -21.42 -6.47 -14.85
C LYS A 267 -20.63 -5.50 -15.74
N PRO A 268 -20.85 -5.49 -17.06
CA PRO A 268 -20.17 -4.56 -17.96
C PRO A 268 -20.45 -3.10 -17.61
N ILE A 269 -19.38 -2.31 -17.51
CA ILE A 269 -19.42 -0.87 -17.35
C ILE A 269 -19.34 -0.23 -18.74
N ARG A 270 -20.18 0.77 -19.00
CA ARG A 270 -20.04 1.67 -20.16
C ARG A 270 -19.49 3.01 -19.69
N VAL A 271 -18.31 3.36 -20.19
CA VAL A 271 -17.71 4.69 -19.98
C VAL A 271 -18.47 5.70 -20.85
N ASN A 272 -19.00 6.74 -20.23
CA ASN A 272 -19.56 7.89 -20.93
C ASN A 272 -18.46 8.91 -21.22
N SER A 273 -17.51 9.09 -20.31
CA SER A 273 -16.37 10.00 -20.48
C SER A 273 -15.23 9.70 -19.50
N GLY A 274 -13.98 9.76 -19.97
CA GLY A 274 -12.78 9.66 -19.15
C GLY A 274 -11.94 10.94 -19.20
N TYR A 275 -10.82 10.93 -19.91
CA TYR A 275 -9.98 12.10 -20.13
C TYR A 275 -10.68 13.18 -20.96
N ARG A 276 -10.48 14.45 -20.58
CA ARG A 276 -10.84 15.61 -21.40
C ARG A 276 -9.67 16.57 -21.49
N SER A 277 -9.18 16.85 -22.69
CA SER A 277 -8.24 17.95 -22.94
C SER A 277 -8.86 19.29 -22.51
N PRO A 278 -8.07 20.33 -22.20
CA PRO A 278 -8.61 21.64 -21.83
C PRO A 278 -9.63 22.18 -22.84
N ALA A 279 -9.36 21.98 -24.14
CA ALA A 279 -10.26 22.38 -25.22
C ALA A 279 -11.57 21.58 -25.20
N LEU A 280 -11.50 20.25 -25.02
CA LEU A 280 -12.68 19.40 -24.94
C LEU A 280 -13.52 19.74 -23.70
N ASN A 281 -12.87 19.86 -22.54
CA ASN A 281 -13.54 20.19 -21.29
C ASN A 281 -14.30 21.52 -21.38
N ALA A 282 -13.68 22.55 -21.97
CA ALA A 282 -14.35 23.82 -22.22
C ALA A 282 -15.55 23.68 -23.18
N ALA A 283 -15.39 22.91 -24.27
CA ALA A 283 -16.45 22.70 -25.26
C ALA A 283 -17.70 21.99 -24.70
N VAL A 284 -17.53 21.12 -23.71
CA VAL A 284 -18.64 20.42 -23.03
C VAL A 284 -19.14 21.15 -21.77
N GLY A 285 -18.64 22.36 -21.50
CA GLY A 285 -19.04 23.15 -20.33
C GLY A 285 -18.51 22.61 -19.00
N GLY A 286 -17.43 21.84 -19.02
CA GLY A 286 -16.80 21.27 -17.83
C GLY A 286 -16.14 22.32 -16.94
N ALA A 287 -16.03 22.01 -15.64
CA ALA A 287 -15.40 22.90 -14.68
C ALA A 287 -13.89 23.11 -14.99
N PRO A 288 -13.32 24.31 -14.76
CA PRO A 288 -11.90 24.59 -15.05
C PRO A 288 -10.90 23.73 -14.27
N ASN A 289 -11.31 23.17 -13.14
CA ASN A 289 -10.51 22.30 -12.27
C ASN A 289 -11.04 20.85 -12.25
N SER A 290 -11.67 20.43 -13.34
CA SER A 290 -12.24 19.10 -13.50
C SER A 290 -11.19 17.99 -13.39
N ALA A 291 -11.50 16.93 -12.64
CA ALA A 291 -10.65 15.75 -12.53
C ALA A 291 -10.51 14.98 -13.85
N HIS A 292 -11.42 15.18 -14.82
CA HIS A 292 -11.28 14.63 -16.18
C HIS A 292 -10.06 15.20 -16.91
N MET A 293 -9.70 16.47 -16.66
CA MET A 293 -8.53 17.09 -17.27
C MET A 293 -7.21 16.56 -16.73
N SER A 294 -7.24 15.98 -15.53
CA SER A 294 -6.10 15.35 -14.88
C SER A 294 -6.09 13.83 -15.05
N GLY A 295 -7.03 13.26 -15.81
CA GLY A 295 -7.11 11.81 -16.07
C GLY A 295 -7.57 10.98 -14.87
N TYR A 296 -8.04 11.62 -13.79
CA TYR A 296 -8.44 10.94 -12.56
C TYR A 296 -9.91 10.56 -12.52
N ALA A 297 -10.75 11.07 -13.43
CA ALA A 297 -12.19 10.88 -13.38
C ALA A 297 -12.75 10.03 -14.51
N VAL A 298 -13.83 9.31 -14.19
CA VAL A 298 -14.62 8.53 -15.13
C VAL A 298 -16.11 8.75 -14.85
N ASP A 299 -16.83 9.17 -15.88
CA ASP A 299 -18.29 9.16 -15.90
C ASP A 299 -18.75 7.86 -16.53
N PHE A 300 -19.61 7.10 -15.85
CA PHE A 300 -20.00 5.79 -16.32
C PHE A 300 -21.41 5.37 -15.90
N VAL A 301 -21.90 4.32 -16.56
CA VAL A 301 -23.10 3.58 -16.16
C VAL A 301 -22.82 2.09 -16.13
N CYS A 302 -23.59 1.36 -15.34
CA CYS A 302 -23.57 -0.11 -15.30
C CYS A 302 -25.00 -0.66 -15.37
N PRO A 303 -25.66 -0.62 -16.56
CA PRO A 303 -27.09 -0.90 -16.68
C PRO A 303 -27.48 -2.30 -16.22
N GLY A 304 -26.58 -3.28 -16.35
CA GLY A 304 -26.80 -4.65 -15.89
C GLY A 304 -26.70 -4.83 -14.37
N PHE A 305 -26.22 -3.83 -13.63
CA PHE A 305 -26.14 -3.84 -12.18
C PHE A 305 -27.31 -3.10 -11.54
N GLY A 306 -27.59 -1.85 -11.96
CA GLY A 306 -28.64 -1.04 -11.35
C GLY A 306 -28.51 0.45 -11.65
N THR A 307 -29.26 1.26 -10.87
CA THR A 307 -29.27 2.72 -10.98
C THR A 307 -27.94 3.34 -10.49
N PRO A 308 -27.63 4.59 -10.88
CA PRO A 308 -26.45 5.29 -10.37
C PRO A 308 -26.37 5.32 -8.84
N LEU A 309 -27.49 5.52 -8.15
CA LEU A 309 -27.55 5.48 -6.69
C LEU A 309 -27.14 4.11 -6.13
N GLN A 310 -27.65 3.01 -6.70
CA GLN A 310 -27.30 1.65 -6.29
C GLN A 310 -25.82 1.35 -6.53
N ILE A 311 -25.26 1.84 -7.65
CA ILE A 311 -23.83 1.71 -7.95
C ILE A 311 -23.01 2.44 -6.87
N CYS A 312 -23.34 3.71 -6.58
CA CYS A 312 -22.64 4.49 -5.56
C CYS A 312 -22.68 3.79 -4.19
N GLN A 313 -23.86 3.35 -3.76
CA GLN A 313 -24.04 2.62 -2.50
C GLN A 313 -23.20 1.34 -2.46
N LYS A 314 -23.12 0.60 -3.56
CA LYS A 314 -22.30 -0.62 -3.65
C LYS A 314 -20.81 -0.32 -3.53
N ILE A 315 -20.33 0.74 -4.16
CA ILE A 315 -18.92 1.17 -4.09
C ILE A 315 -18.57 1.59 -2.66
N ILE A 316 -19.44 2.31 -1.96
CA ILE A 316 -19.20 2.75 -0.57
C ILE A 316 -19.19 1.59 0.42
N ALA A 317 -19.99 0.56 0.18
CA ALA A 317 -19.98 -0.65 0.99
C ALA A 317 -18.73 -1.54 0.74
N SER A 318 -17.81 -1.12 -0.15
CA SER A 318 -16.59 -1.85 -0.49
C SER A 318 -15.33 -1.19 0.10
N ASP A 319 -14.18 -1.79 -0.18
CA ASP A 319 -12.85 -1.28 0.16
C ASP A 319 -12.26 -0.32 -0.91
N ILE A 320 -13.03 -0.01 -1.97
CA ILE A 320 -12.59 0.89 -3.03
C ILE A 320 -12.54 2.32 -2.51
N ARG A 321 -11.34 2.89 -2.51
CA ARG A 321 -11.09 4.28 -2.14
C ARG A 321 -11.21 5.17 -3.38
N PHE A 322 -11.76 6.35 -3.20
CA PHE A 322 -11.96 7.35 -4.25
C PHE A 322 -11.72 8.75 -3.68
N ASP A 323 -11.50 9.71 -4.56
CA ASP A 323 -11.48 11.13 -4.21
C ASP A 323 -12.91 11.68 -4.11
N GLN A 324 -13.68 11.54 -5.20
CA GLN A 324 -15.10 11.89 -5.24
C GLN A 324 -15.90 10.76 -5.88
N LEU A 325 -17.08 10.51 -5.33
CA LEU A 325 -18.09 9.63 -5.90
C LEU A 325 -19.41 10.40 -5.92
N ILE A 326 -19.89 10.71 -7.11
CA ILE A 326 -21.01 11.60 -7.34
C ILE A 326 -22.10 10.85 -8.09
N GLN A 327 -23.32 10.87 -7.55
CA GLN A 327 -24.51 10.49 -8.32
C GLN A 327 -24.95 11.70 -9.15
N GLU A 328 -24.76 11.62 -10.47
CA GLU A 328 -25.03 12.71 -11.40
C GLU A 328 -26.26 12.41 -12.27
N GLY A 329 -27.41 12.35 -11.61
CA GLY A 329 -28.67 12.04 -12.29
C GLY A 329 -28.67 10.62 -12.87
N THR A 330 -28.30 10.50 -14.15
CA THR A 330 -28.38 9.24 -14.92
C THR A 330 -27.05 8.50 -15.04
N TRP A 331 -25.95 9.06 -14.55
CA TRP A 331 -24.64 8.40 -14.48
C TRP A 331 -23.99 8.54 -13.10
N VAL A 332 -22.89 7.80 -12.91
CA VAL A 332 -21.99 7.94 -11.77
C VAL A 332 -20.74 8.64 -12.25
N HIS A 333 -20.32 9.67 -11.55
CA HIS A 333 -18.97 10.22 -11.65
C HIS A 333 -18.13 9.64 -10.51
N ILE A 334 -16.96 9.10 -10.82
CA ILE A 334 -15.99 8.68 -9.82
C ILE A 334 -14.62 9.25 -10.19
N SER A 335 -13.86 9.71 -9.19
CA SER A 335 -12.50 10.15 -9.36
C SER A 335 -11.54 9.50 -8.38
N PHE A 336 -10.28 9.31 -8.80
CA PHE A 336 -9.20 8.70 -8.02
C PHE A 336 -8.02 9.65 -7.85
N ASP A 337 -8.31 10.95 -7.72
CA ASP A 337 -7.29 11.95 -7.44
C ASP A 337 -6.51 11.60 -6.15
N PRO A 338 -5.17 11.77 -6.12
CA PRO A 338 -4.34 11.39 -4.99
C PRO A 338 -4.73 12.03 -3.65
N ARG A 339 -5.50 13.12 -3.67
CA ARG A 339 -6.06 13.73 -2.46
C ARG A 339 -7.00 12.78 -1.70
N LEU A 340 -7.63 11.81 -2.39
CA LEU A 340 -8.45 10.73 -1.82
C LEU A 340 -9.43 11.20 -0.72
N ARG A 341 -10.16 12.28 -1.01
CA ARG A 341 -11.04 12.95 -0.04
C ARG A 341 -12.25 12.11 0.39
N MET A 342 -12.56 10.99 -0.28
CA MET A 342 -13.72 10.13 -0.02
C MET A 342 -15.06 10.89 -0.03
N GLN A 343 -15.17 11.92 -0.87
CA GLN A 343 -16.39 12.74 -0.93
C GLN A 343 -17.52 12.00 -1.62
N GLN A 344 -18.66 11.96 -0.94
CA GLN A 344 -19.90 11.39 -1.46
C GLN A 344 -20.83 12.55 -1.79
N LEU A 345 -21.25 12.66 -3.04
CA LEU A 345 -22.00 13.82 -3.51
C LEU A 345 -23.20 13.40 -4.36
N THR A 346 -24.23 14.24 -4.41
CA THR A 346 -25.28 14.20 -5.42
C THR A 346 -25.27 15.50 -6.21
N ALA A 347 -25.29 15.41 -7.54
CA ALA A 347 -25.41 16.56 -8.41
C ALA A 347 -26.89 16.85 -8.73
N THR A 348 -27.31 18.09 -8.51
CA THR A 348 -28.60 18.63 -8.95
C THR A 348 -28.38 19.59 -10.09
N PHE A 349 -28.99 19.31 -11.24
CA PHE A 349 -28.90 20.17 -12.42
C PHE A 349 -30.02 21.22 -12.39
N THR A 350 -29.66 22.50 -12.29
CA THR A 350 -30.59 23.63 -12.27
C THR A 350 -30.36 24.55 -13.46
N ALA A 351 -31.30 25.47 -13.74
CA ALA A 351 -31.10 26.50 -14.76
C ALA A 351 -29.90 27.43 -14.48
N ALA A 352 -29.45 27.52 -13.22
CA ALA A 352 -28.29 28.30 -12.81
C ALA A 352 -26.97 27.50 -12.85
N GLY A 353 -27.01 26.23 -13.28
CA GLY A 353 -25.86 25.32 -13.31
C GLY A 353 -26.01 24.13 -12.35
N THR A 354 -24.95 23.32 -12.28
CA THR A 354 -24.89 22.13 -11.42
C THR A 354 -24.54 22.50 -9.98
N GLN A 355 -25.35 22.03 -9.04
CA GLN A 355 -25.14 22.17 -7.60
C GLN A 355 -24.83 20.80 -6.99
N TYR A 356 -23.94 20.75 -6.01
CA TYR A 356 -23.56 19.50 -5.34
C TYR A 356 -23.97 19.54 -3.86
N SER A 357 -24.67 18.49 -3.41
CA SER A 357 -24.98 18.24 -2.01
C SER A 357 -24.14 17.10 -1.46
N SER A 358 -23.86 17.12 -0.15
CA SER A 358 -23.15 16.04 0.53
C SER A 358 -24.05 14.84 0.79
N GLY A 359 -23.53 13.64 0.55
CA GLY A 359 -24.25 12.38 0.65
C GLY A 359 -25.15 12.12 -0.56
N PHE A 360 -25.69 10.90 -0.65
CA PHE A 360 -26.66 10.57 -1.68
C PHE A 360 -28.06 10.89 -1.18
N THR A 361 -28.76 11.76 -1.90
CA THR A 361 -30.18 12.01 -1.66
C THR A 361 -31.00 10.91 -2.34
N ALA A 362 -31.98 10.38 -1.61
CA ALA A 362 -32.88 9.32 -2.08
C ALA A 362 -33.79 9.79 -3.22
#